data_AF-A0A7Y3NBT7-F1
#
_entry.id   AF-A0A7Y3NBT7-F1
#
_cell.length_a   1.000
_cell.length_b   1.000
_cell.length_c   1.000
_cell.angle_alpha   90.00
_cell.angle_beta   90.00
_cell.angle_gamma   90.00
#
_symmetry.space_group_name_H-M   'P 1'
#
loop_
_entity.id
_entity.type
_entity.pdbx_description
1 polymer ?
#
loop_
_entity_poly.entity_id
_entity_poly.type
_entity_poly.pdbx_seq_one_letter_code
_entity_poly.pdbx_strand_id
1 'polypeptide(L)'
;MVHNTNGRPEVERVHTGVRFEKRLLKVLKGLAELKDLSLGDLLEGIVLHAFEGKSPFSPETIKQIGDLNKLYDMPLRADHSHKLVERRKK
;
A
#
# COMPACT_ATOMS: atom_id res chain seq x y z
N MET A 1 10.86 -23.35 -6.34
CA MET A 1 10.00 -24.27 -5.57
C MET A 1 9.74 -23.60 -4.24
N VAL A 2 8.48 -23.43 -3.87
CA VAL A 2 8.13 -22.80 -2.59
C VAL A 2 8.22 -23.88 -1.52
N HIS A 3 9.22 -23.79 -0.64
CA HIS A 3 9.34 -24.72 0.48
C HIS A 3 8.24 -24.39 1.50
N ASN A 4 7.48 -25.40 1.90
CA ASN A 4 6.27 -25.23 2.69
C ASN A 4 6.56 -25.58 4.15
N THR A 5 6.48 -24.60 5.05
CA THR A 5 6.48 -24.82 6.50
C THR A 5 5.14 -24.32 7.05
N ASN A 6 4.37 -25.21 7.69
CA ASN A 6 3.07 -24.92 8.29
C ASN A 6 2.04 -24.18 7.38
N GLY A 7 2.06 -24.46 6.07
CA GLY A 7 1.11 -23.86 5.11
C GLY A 7 1.46 -22.44 4.67
N ARG A 8 2.63 -21.91 5.07
CA ARG A 8 3.12 -20.62 4.61
C ARG A 8 4.28 -20.81 3.62
N PRO A 9 4.27 -20.06 2.50
CA PRO A 9 5.37 -20.09 1.56
C PRO A 9 6.63 -19.51 2.20
N GLU A 10 7.77 -20.20 2.13
CA GLU A 10 9.07 -19.61 2.47
C GLU A 10 9.44 -18.53 1.45
N VAL A 11 9.91 -17.38 1.95
CA VAL A 11 10.21 -16.20 1.13
C VAL A 11 11.51 -15.52 1.58
N GLU A 12 12.26 -15.00 0.61
CA GLU A 12 13.39 -14.10 0.85
C GLU A 12 12.90 -12.64 0.83
N ARG A 13 13.34 -11.83 1.81
CA ARG A 13 12.99 -10.41 1.88
C ARG A 13 14.18 -9.54 1.53
N VAL A 14 13.95 -8.58 0.64
CA VAL A 14 14.94 -7.58 0.23
C VAL A 14 14.44 -6.18 0.56
N HIS A 15 15.35 -5.32 1.04
CA HIS A 15 15.02 -3.93 1.33
C HIS A 15 15.05 -3.10 0.05
N THR A 16 14.08 -2.21 -0.13
CA THR A 16 13.99 -1.36 -1.33
C THR A 16 14.02 0.12 -0.98
N GLY A 17 14.66 0.93 -1.84
CA GLY A 17 14.78 2.38 -1.70
C GLY A 17 13.82 3.16 -2.60
N VAL A 18 12.56 2.73 -2.71
CA VAL A 18 11.58 3.36 -3.60
C VAL A 18 11.10 4.72 -3.06
N ARG A 19 10.74 5.62 -3.98
CA ARG A 19 10.13 6.91 -3.64
C ARG A 19 8.61 6.83 -3.76
N PHE A 20 7.92 7.39 -2.77
CA PHE A 20 6.47 7.53 -2.75
C PHE A 20 6.08 9.01 -2.72
N GLU A 21 4.88 9.32 -3.19
CA GLU A 21 4.25 10.59 -2.86
C GLU A 21 4.06 10.68 -1.33
N LYS A 22 4.34 11.86 -0.77
CA LYS A 22 4.43 12.09 0.67
C LYS A 22 3.13 11.76 1.42
N ARG A 23 1.99 12.20 0.91
CA ARG A 23 0.67 11.96 1.54
C ARG A 23 0.28 10.49 1.39
N LEU A 24 0.62 9.86 0.28
CA LEU A 24 0.30 8.45 0.02
C LEU A 24 1.01 7.57 1.02
N LEU A 25 2.29 7.85 1.27
CA LEU A 25 3.05 7.15 2.29
C LEU A 25 2.45 7.33 3.70
N LYS A 26 1.89 8.51 4.02
CA LYS A 26 1.21 8.74 5.30
C LYS A 26 -0.07 7.92 5.43
N VAL A 27 -0.88 7.88 4.37
CA VAL A 27 -2.10 7.05 4.33
C VAL A 27 -1.74 5.57 4.47
N LEU A 28 -0.75 5.08 3.72
CA LEU A 28 -0.27 3.70 3.81
C LEU A 28 0.23 3.34 5.21
N LYS A 29 1.06 4.21 5.82
CA LYS A 29 1.55 4.00 7.19
C LYS A 29 0.42 4.02 8.22
N GLY A 30 -0.53 4.94 8.09
CA GLY A 30 -1.69 5.01 8.99
C GLY A 30 -2.59 3.77 8.86
N LEU A 31 -2.78 3.27 7.64
CA LEU A 31 -3.56 2.04 7.41
C LEU A 31 -2.84 0.81 7.98
N ALA A 32 -1.51 0.72 7.79
CA ALA A 32 -0.70 -0.37 8.32
C ALA A 32 -0.82 -0.44 9.86
N GLU A 33 -0.70 0.70 10.53
CA GLU A 33 -0.89 0.81 11.99
C GLU A 33 -2.30 0.37 12.42
N LEU A 34 -3.35 0.84 11.74
CA LEU A 34 -4.74 0.47 12.06
C LEU A 34 -5.02 -1.02 11.92
N LYS A 35 -4.24 -1.74 11.11
CA LYS A 35 -4.41 -3.18 10.84
C LYS A 35 -3.36 -4.04 11.52
N ASP A 36 -2.48 -3.46 12.34
CA ASP A 36 -1.36 -4.14 12.99
C ASP A 36 -0.47 -4.90 11.97
N LEU A 37 -0.16 -4.24 10.86
CA LEU A 37 0.65 -4.76 9.77
C LEU A 37 1.93 -3.94 9.61
N SER A 38 2.99 -4.59 9.15
CA SER A 38 4.12 -3.84 8.60
C SER A 38 3.73 -3.17 7.27
N LEU A 39 4.42 -2.08 6.90
CA LEU A 39 4.22 -1.45 5.60
C LEU A 39 4.53 -2.43 4.45
N GLY A 40 5.50 -3.34 4.65
CA GLY A 40 5.85 -4.38 3.68
C GLY A 40 4.70 -5.36 3.48
N ASP A 41 4.17 -5.94 4.55
CA ASP A 41 3.07 -6.91 4.48
C ASP A 41 1.80 -6.30 3.85
N LEU A 42 1.50 -5.04 4.21
CA LEU A 42 0.39 -4.31 3.59
C LEU A 42 0.58 -4.15 2.08
N LEU A 43 1.77 -3.73 1.64
CA LEU A 43 2.08 -3.52 0.24
C LEU A 43 2.09 -4.82 -0.55
N GLU A 44 2.71 -5.88 -0.02
CA GLU A 44 2.70 -7.22 -0.63
C GLU A 44 1.26 -7.71 -0.80
N GLY A 45 0.41 -7.58 0.22
CA GLY A 45 -1.00 -7.93 0.14
C GLY A 45 -1.76 -7.16 -0.95
N ILE A 46 -1.54 -5.85 -1.06
CA ILE A 46 -2.15 -5.03 -2.12
C ILE A 46 -1.70 -5.50 -3.51
N VAL A 47 -0.40 -5.74 -3.69
CA VAL A 47 0.18 -6.15 -4.98
C VAL A 47 -0.33 -7.54 -5.40
N LEU A 48 -0.40 -8.50 -4.48
CA LEU A 48 -0.92 -9.84 -4.75
C LEU A 48 -2.37 -9.79 -5.24
N HIS A 49 -3.24 -9.03 -4.57
CA HIS A 49 -4.62 -8.85 -5.03
C HIS A 49 -4.70 -8.14 -6.39
N ALA A 50 -3.88 -7.11 -6.61
CA ALA A 50 -3.83 -6.38 -7.87
C ALA A 50 -3.38 -7.26 -9.04
N PHE A 51 -2.40 -8.14 -8.83
CA PHE A 51 -1.96 -9.13 -9.83
C PHE A 51 -3.07 -10.11 -10.22
N GLU A 52 -3.98 -10.43 -9.29
CA GLU A 52 -5.15 -11.27 -9.54
C GLU A 52 -6.39 -10.47 -10.00
N GLY A 53 -6.29 -9.15 -10.14
CA GLY A 53 -7.43 -8.28 -10.48
C GLY A 53 -8.50 -8.20 -9.39
N LYS A 54 -8.18 -8.52 -8.14
CA LYS A 54 -9.09 -8.51 -7.00
C LYS A 54 -9.00 -7.23 -6.19
N SER A 55 -10.07 -6.90 -5.45
CA SER A 55 -10.03 -5.79 -4.48
C SER A 55 -9.21 -6.20 -3.25
N PRO A 56 -8.17 -5.42 -2.86
CA PRO A 56 -7.37 -5.72 -1.67
C PRO A 56 -8.05 -5.38 -0.34
N PHE A 57 -9.15 -4.62 -0.37
CA PHE A 57 -9.77 -4.05 0.82
C PHE A 57 -11.26 -4.36 0.91
N SER A 58 -11.71 -4.64 2.13
CA SER A 58 -13.13 -4.74 2.47
C SER A 58 -13.82 -3.36 2.45
N PRO A 59 -15.15 -3.30 2.34
CA PRO A 59 -15.89 -2.03 2.41
C PRO A 59 -15.59 -1.20 3.67
N GLU A 60 -15.41 -1.85 4.83
CA GLU A 60 -15.01 -1.20 6.07
C GLU A 60 -13.61 -0.57 5.96
N THR A 61 -12.66 -1.32 5.40
CA THR A 61 -11.28 -0.83 5.22
C THR A 61 -11.25 0.33 4.22
N ILE A 62 -12.06 0.30 3.17
CA ILE A 62 -12.21 1.41 2.22
C ILE A 62 -12.72 2.67 2.94
N LYS A 63 -13.66 2.54 3.88
CA LYS A 63 -14.13 3.67 4.69
C LYS A 63 -13.00 4.26 5.54
N GLN A 64 -12.22 3.41 6.22
CA GLN A 64 -11.06 3.83 7.02
C GLN A 64 -9.99 4.53 6.17
N ILE A 65 -9.72 4.02 4.96
CA ILE A 65 -8.85 4.68 3.97
C ILE A 65 -9.40 6.05 3.60
N GLY A 66 -10.72 6.17 3.42
CA GLY A 66 -11.38 7.45 3.17
C GLY A 66 -11.17 8.47 4.28
N ASP A 67 -11.22 8.05 5.54
CA ASP A 67 -10.96 8.92 6.69
C ASP A 67 -9.48 9.33 6.80
N LEU A 68 -8.55 8.40 6.54
CA LEU A 68 -7.13 8.71 6.43
C LEU A 68 -6.81 9.67 5.28
N ASN A 69 -7.48 9.51 4.13
CA ASN A 69 -7.32 10.42 2.99
C ASN A 69 -7.74 11.84 3.37
N LYS A 70 -8.85 12.01 4.10
CA LYS A 70 -9.27 13.32 4.61
C LYS A 70 -8.26 13.88 5.61
N LEU A 71 -7.81 13.06 6.57
CA LEU A 71 -6.85 13.48 7.60
C LEU A 71 -5.53 13.99 7.01
N TYR A 72 -5.08 13.41 5.89
CA TYR A 72 -3.82 13.78 5.25
C TYR A 72 -3.99 14.65 3.99
N ASP A 73 -5.19 15.16 3.74
CA ASP A 73 -5.53 15.95 2.55
C ASP A 73 -5.10 15.27 1.24
N MET A 74 -5.32 13.97 1.11
CA MET A 74 -4.90 13.18 -0.07
C MET A 74 -5.82 13.44 -1.27
N PRO A 75 -5.34 14.10 -2.35
CA PRO A 75 -6.19 14.40 -3.50
C PRO A 75 -6.08 13.34 -4.61
N LEU A 76 -5.10 12.44 -4.54
CA LEU A 76 -4.80 11.50 -5.61
C LEU A 76 -5.83 10.39 -5.70
N ARG A 77 -6.07 9.97 -6.94
CA ARG A 77 -7.01 8.91 -7.33
C ARG A 77 -6.36 8.01 -8.37
N ALA A 78 -6.98 6.86 -8.64
CA ALA A 78 -6.45 5.86 -9.56
C ALA A 78 -6.16 6.42 -10.98
N ASP A 79 -6.94 7.39 -11.46
CA ASP A 79 -6.74 8.05 -12.77
C ASP A 79 -5.44 8.90 -12.85
N HIS A 80 -4.86 9.26 -11.72
CA HIS A 80 -3.56 9.93 -11.62
C HIS A 80 -2.38 8.95 -11.68
N SER A 81 -2.64 7.64 -11.65
CA SER A 81 -1.57 6.63 -11.70
C SER A 81 -0.69 6.84 -12.93
N HIS A 82 0.63 6.75 -12.76
CA HIS A 82 1.67 6.95 -13.78
C HIS A 82 1.71 8.36 -14.42
N LYS A 83 0.93 9.32 -13.91
CA LYS A 83 0.86 10.71 -14.42
C LYS A 83 1.42 11.74 -13.43
N LEU A 84 1.96 11.29 -12.29
CA LEU A 84 2.53 12.18 -11.29
C LEU A 84 3.83 12.79 -11.81
N VAL A 85 4.01 14.08 -11.53
CA VAL A 85 5.22 14.82 -11.87
C VAL A 85 5.90 15.30 -10.60
N GLU A 86 7.23 15.21 -10.58
CA GLU A 86 8.03 15.67 -9.45
C GLU A 86 7.94 17.19 -9.30
N ARG A 87 7.79 17.66 -8.05
CA ARG A 87 7.92 19.10 -7.78
C ARG A 87 9.34 19.51 -8.14
N ARG A 88 9.49 20.47 -9.06
CA ARG A 88 10.79 21.10 -9.32
C ARG A 88 11.32 21.66 -8.00
N LYS A 89 12.51 21.22 -7.57
CA LYS A 89 13.22 21.87 -6.47
C LYS A 89 13.51 23.30 -6.92
N LYS A 90 13.07 24.28 -6.13
CA LYS A 90 13.64 25.64 -6.21
C LYS A 90 15.08 25.60 -5.72
#